data_AF-A0A143ZTB9-F1
#
_entry.id   AF-A0A143ZTB9-F1
#
_cell.length_a   1.000
_cell.length_b   1.000
_cell.length_c   1.000
_cell.angle_alpha   90.00
_cell.angle_beta   90.00
_cell.angle_gamma   90.00
#
_symmetry.space_group_name_H-M   'P 1'
#
loop_
_entity.id
_entity.type
_entity.pdbx_description
1 polymer ?
#
loop_
_entity_poly.entity_id
_entity_poly.type
_entity_poly.pdbx_seq_one_letter_code
_entity_poly.pdbx_strand_id
1 'polypeptide(L)'
;MYQSVSFQKAVYEQRFEEVEKAAKKRRREIPQDEKRIAELNRTFKRIYEDDISGAISHERFLKLSAEYEAEQKELTEKVKADREMVNAYEQDK
;
A
#
# COMPACT_ATOMS: atom_id res chain seq x y z
N MET A 1 -23.51 -1.17 39.31
CA MET A 1 -23.38 -2.09 38.16
C MET A 1 -23.66 -1.43 36.80
N TYR A 2 -24.49 -0.37 36.71
CA TYR A 2 -24.82 0.31 35.44
C TYR A 2 -23.69 1.15 34.80
N GLN A 3 -22.75 1.71 35.57
CA GLN A 3 -21.65 2.52 35.02
C GLN A 3 -20.60 1.71 34.23
N SER A 4 -20.49 0.39 34.47
CA SER A 4 -19.52 -0.47 33.80
C SER A 4 -19.94 -0.83 32.37
N VAL A 5 -21.24 -1.02 32.14
CA VAL A 5 -21.79 -1.39 30.81
C VAL A 5 -21.78 -0.19 29.86
N SER A 6 -22.04 1.02 30.36
CA SER A 6 -21.94 2.25 29.55
C SER A 6 -20.51 2.55 29.10
N PHE A 7 -19.52 2.30 29.96
CA PHE A 7 -18.11 2.47 29.62
C PHE A 7 -17.65 1.45 28.56
N GLN A 8 -18.01 0.18 28.73
CA GLN A 8 -17.68 -0.87 27.75
C GLN A 8 -18.27 -0.56 26.37
N LYS A 9 -19.53 -0.09 26.32
CA LYS A 9 -20.18 0.31 25.07
C LYS A 9 -19.47 1.49 24.39
N ALA A 10 -19.10 2.53 25.15
CA ALA A 10 -18.39 3.68 24.61
C ALA A 10 -16.99 3.30 24.06
N VAL A 11 -16.27 2.41 24.74
CA VAL A 11 -14.98 1.90 24.26
C VAL A 11 -15.15 1.09 22.97
N TYR A 12 -16.19 0.27 22.87
CA TYR A 12 -16.50 -0.49 21.65
C TYR A 12 -16.81 0.44 20.46
N GLU A 13 -17.69 1.43 20.66
CA GLU A 13 -18.05 2.40 19.61
C GLU A 13 -16.83 3.20 19.13
N GLN A 14 -15.98 3.64 20.06
CA GLN A 14 -14.73 4.33 19.70
C GLN A 14 -13.80 3.45 18.85
N ARG A 15 -13.60 2.19 19.24
CA ARG A 15 -12.78 1.24 18.48
C ARG A 15 -13.34 0.98 17.09
N PHE A 16 -14.67 0.82 17.00
CA PHE A 16 -15.34 0.64 15.71
C PHE A 16 -15.13 1.84 14.79
N GLU A 17 -15.27 3.07 15.28
CA GLU A 17 -15.00 4.28 14.50
C GLU A 17 -13.53 4.37 14.03
N GLU A 18 -12.58 4.01 14.89
CA GLU A 18 -11.15 4.00 14.55
C GLU A 18 -10.86 3.01 13.41
N VAL A 19 -11.43 1.80 13.50
CA VAL A 19 -11.29 0.76 12.46
C VAL A 19 -11.96 1.20 11.16
N GLU A 20 -13.16 1.79 11.21
CA GLU A 20 -13.85 2.29 10.02
C GLU A 20 -13.05 3.41 9.33
N LYS A 21 -12.51 4.36 10.10
CA LYS A 21 -11.66 5.44 9.56
C LYS A 21 -10.40 4.88 8.91
N ALA A 22 -9.76 3.89 9.52
CA ALA A 22 -8.58 3.23 8.97
C ALA A 22 -8.91 2.48 7.67
N ALA A 23 -10.00 1.71 7.63
CA ALA A 23 -10.43 0.99 6.42
C ALA A 23 -10.77 1.95 5.26
N LYS A 24 -11.47 3.06 5.56
CA LYS A 24 -11.75 4.12 4.57
C LYS A 24 -10.48 4.75 4.02
N LYS A 25 -9.48 4.99 4.87
CA LYS A 25 -8.17 5.52 4.45
C LYS A 25 -7.46 4.53 3.52
N ARG A 26 -7.31 3.28 3.94
CA ARG A 26 -6.66 2.22 3.14
C ARG A 26 -7.29 2.06 1.76
N ARG A 27 -8.63 2.05 1.67
CA ARG A 27 -9.34 2.01 0.38
C ARG A 27 -8.97 3.14 -0.59
N ARG A 28 -8.67 4.32 -0.07
CA ARG A 28 -8.26 5.48 -0.88
C ARG A 28 -6.80 5.39 -1.31
N GLU A 29 -5.96 4.77 -0.50
CA GLU A 29 -4.51 4.64 -0.75
C GLU A 29 -4.19 3.49 -1.73
N ILE A 30 -4.92 2.37 -1.67
CA ILE A 30 -4.75 1.22 -2.59
C ILE A 30 -4.63 1.64 -4.08
N PRO A 31 -5.57 2.40 -4.68
CA PRO A 31 -5.46 2.78 -6.09
C PRO A 31 -4.29 3.72 -6.38
N GLN A 32 -3.81 4.48 -5.39
CA GLN A 32 -2.64 5.34 -5.55
C GLN A 32 -1.36 4.51 -5.61
N ASP A 33 -1.22 3.54 -4.70
CA ASP A 33 -0.08 2.63 -4.67
C ASP A 33 -0.06 1.73 -5.93
N GLU A 34 -1.21 1.24 -6.37
CA GLU A 34 -1.35 0.49 -7.63
C GLU A 34 -0.95 1.31 -8.85
N LYS A 35 -1.34 2.60 -8.87
CA LYS A 35 -0.92 3.51 -9.93
C LYS A 35 0.59 3.69 -9.92
N ARG A 36 1.22 3.85 -8.75
CA ARG A 36 2.67 3.97 -8.63
C ARG A 36 3.38 2.69 -9.08
N ILE A 37 2.89 1.51 -8.73
CA ILE A 37 3.41 0.22 -9.23
C ILE A 37 3.35 0.16 -10.77
N ALA A 38 2.25 0.62 -11.37
CA ALA A 38 2.12 0.66 -12.83
C ALA A 38 3.07 1.67 -13.50
N GLU A 39 3.34 2.80 -12.84
CA GLU A 39 4.34 3.78 -13.28
C GLU A 39 5.76 3.19 -13.22
N LEU A 40 6.11 2.52 -12.12
CA LEU A 40 7.40 1.82 -11.97
C LEU A 40 7.61 0.79 -13.09
N ASN A 41 6.58 -0.01 -13.41
CA ASN A 41 6.64 -0.98 -14.51
C ASN A 41 6.94 -0.34 -15.88
N ARG A 42 6.46 0.89 -16.14
CA ARG A 42 6.75 1.62 -17.38
C ARG A 42 8.18 2.17 -17.35
N THR A 43 8.61 2.71 -16.22
CA THR A 43 9.98 3.22 -16.02
C THR A 43 11.01 2.12 -16.21
N PHE A 44 10.78 0.92 -15.66
CA PHE A 44 11.68 -0.23 -15.83
C PHE A 44 11.89 -0.62 -17.29
N LYS A 45 10.81 -0.70 -18.09
CA LYS A 45 10.91 -1.02 -19.52
C LYS A 45 11.79 -0.02 -20.24
N ARG A 46 11.60 1.27 -19.95
CA ARG A 46 12.40 2.35 -20.56
C ARG A 46 13.87 2.28 -20.13
N ILE A 47 14.14 2.10 -18.84
CA ILE A 47 15.52 2.03 -18.31
C ILE A 47 16.26 0.80 -18.87
N TYR A 48 15.56 -0.31 -19.11
CA TYR A 48 16.11 -1.48 -19.78
C TYR A 48 16.47 -1.22 -21.26
N GLU A 49 15.60 -0.53 -22.00
CA GLU A 49 15.90 -0.10 -23.37
C GLU A 49 17.08 0.89 -23.43
N ASP A 50 17.15 1.82 -22.48
CA ASP A 50 18.25 2.77 -22.35
C ASP A 50 19.58 2.06 -22.03
N ASP A 51 19.58 0.98 -21.24
CA ASP A 51 20.78 0.18 -20.92
C ASP A 51 21.30 -0.55 -22.15
N ILE A 52 20.42 -1.25 -22.88
CA ILE A 52 20.79 -1.99 -24.10
C ILE A 52 21.31 -1.06 -25.19
N SER A 53 20.71 0.12 -25.35
CA SER A 53 21.14 1.11 -26.33
C SER A 53 22.43 1.86 -25.94
N GLY A 54 22.88 1.72 -24.69
CA GLY A 54 24.03 2.44 -24.15
C GLY A 54 23.76 3.91 -23.80
N ALA A 55 22.48 4.34 -23.80
CA ALA A 55 22.07 5.68 -23.37
C ALA A 55 22.27 5.90 -21.86
N ILE A 56 22.24 4.82 -21.08
CA ILE A 56 22.66 4.79 -19.67
C ILE A 56 23.79 3.77 -19.49
N SER A 57 24.70 4.02 -18.56
CA SER A 57 25.71 3.02 -18.22
C SER A 57 25.09 1.85 -17.45
N HIS A 58 25.61 0.65 -17.67
CA HIS A 58 25.14 -0.55 -16.99
C HIS A 58 25.21 -0.44 -15.46
N GLU A 59 26.26 0.19 -14.91
CA GLU A 59 26.36 0.43 -13.47
C GLU A 59 25.19 1.30 -12.94
N ARG A 60 24.77 2.32 -13.71
CA ARG A 60 23.64 3.18 -13.33
C ARG A 60 22.30 2.45 -13.48
N PHE A 61 22.14 1.63 -14.52
CA PHE A 61 20.98 0.75 -14.67
C PHE A 61 20.79 -0.12 -13.43
N LEU A 62 21.86 -0.78 -12.95
CA LEU A 62 21.79 -1.66 -11.79
C LEU A 62 21.38 -0.90 -10.51
N LYS A 63 21.97 0.28 -10.27
CA LYS A 63 21.64 1.10 -9.09
C LYS A 63 20.19 1.57 -9.10
N LEU A 64 19.74 2.17 -10.21
CA LEU A 64 18.36 2.65 -10.33
C LEU A 64 17.36 1.50 -10.27
N SER A 65 17.67 0.37 -10.90
CA SER A 65 16.77 -0.79 -10.91
C SER A 65 16.59 -1.34 -9.50
N ALA A 66 17.65 -1.47 -8.70
CA ALA A 66 17.56 -1.94 -7.33
C ALA A 66 16.67 -1.05 -6.44
N GLU A 67 16.76 0.28 -6.58
CA GLU A 67 15.92 1.24 -5.85
C GLU A 67 14.44 1.10 -6.24
N TYR A 68 14.15 1.03 -7.54
CA TYR A 68 12.78 0.85 -8.02
C TYR A 68 12.19 -0.52 -7.67
N GLU A 69 13.01 -1.58 -7.63
CA GLU A 69 12.57 -2.92 -7.27
C GLU A 69 12.20 -2.99 -5.79
N ALA A 70 13.00 -2.34 -4.94
CA ALA A 70 12.70 -2.19 -3.52
C ALA A 70 11.37 -1.44 -3.31
N GLU A 71 11.20 -0.28 -3.96
CA GLU A 71 9.96 0.50 -3.87
C GLU A 71 8.74 -0.32 -4.35
N GLN A 72 8.85 -1.01 -5.49
CA GLN A 72 7.77 -1.81 -6.04
C GLN A 72 7.38 -2.97 -5.11
N LYS A 73 8.36 -3.62 -4.49
CA LYS A 73 8.12 -4.68 -3.51
C LYS A 73 7.37 -4.15 -2.30
N GLU A 74 7.83 -3.04 -1.71
CA GLU A 74 7.18 -2.42 -0.55
C GLU A 74 5.73 -2.04 -0.85
N LEU A 75 5.47 -1.41 -2.00
CA LEU A 75 4.12 -1.04 -2.42
C LEU A 75 3.23 -2.26 -2.65
N THR A 76 3.77 -3.34 -3.22
CA THR A 76 3.01 -4.57 -3.48
C THR A 76 2.61 -5.25 -2.16
N GLU A 77 3.53 -5.33 -1.20
CA GLU A 77 3.26 -5.85 0.14
C GLU A 77 2.23 -4.99 0.88
N LYS A 78 2.37 -3.66 0.79
CA LYS A 78 1.42 -2.70 1.36
C LYS A 78 0.01 -2.86 0.78
N VAL A 79 -0.12 -2.89 -0.56
CA VAL A 79 -1.42 -3.07 -1.23
C VAL A 79 -2.07 -4.39 -0.81
N LYS A 80 -1.29 -5.47 -0.71
CA LYS A 80 -1.79 -6.76 -0.24
C LYS A 80 -2.34 -6.67 1.18
N ALA A 81 -1.55 -6.13 2.11
CA ALA A 81 -1.95 -5.96 3.50
C ALA A 81 -3.17 -5.04 3.65
N ASP A 82 -3.23 -3.94 2.89
CA ASP A 82 -4.34 -2.99 2.92
C ASP A 82 -5.64 -3.63 2.42
N ARG A 83 -5.57 -4.44 1.36
CA ARG A 83 -6.72 -5.22 0.87
C ARG A 83 -7.19 -6.23 1.90
N GLU A 84 -6.28 -6.97 2.53
CA GLU A 84 -6.63 -7.93 3.60
C GLU A 84 -7.34 -7.24 4.77
N MET A 85 -6.84 -6.09 5.22
CA MET A 85 -7.46 -5.32 6.32
C MET A 85 -8.82 -4.72 5.93
N VAL A 86 -8.96 -4.24 4.70
CA VAL A 86 -10.25 -3.73 4.20
C VAL A 86 -11.28 -4.86 4.11
N ASN A 87 -10.89 -6.02 3.61
CA ASN A 87 -11.77 -7.18 3.49
C ASN A 87 -12.20 -7.71 4.87
N ALA A 88 -11.27 -7.77 5.84
CA ALA A 88 -11.61 -8.16 7.21
C ALA A 88 -12.65 -7.21 7.83
N TYR A 89 -12.46 -5.89 7.67
CA TYR A 89 -13.46 -4.91 8.12
C TYR A 89 -14.82 -5.06 7.42
N GLU A 90 -14.86 -5.40 6.13
CA GLU A 90 -16.13 -5.63 5.42
C GLU A 90 -16.86 -6.89 5.90
N GLN A 91 -16.14 -7.92 6.34
CA GLN A 91 -16.73 -9.16 6.86
C GLN A 91 -17.24 -9.02 8.30
N ASP A 92 -16.56 -8.20 9.12
CA ASP A 92 -16.92 -7.94 10.52
C ASP A 92 -18.01 -6.87 10.70
N LYS A 93 -18.41 -6.19 9.61
CA LYS A 93 -19.46 -5.16 9.58
C LYS A 93 -20.85 -5.76 9.35
#